data_AF-A0A2S6RPF5-F1
#
_entry.id   AF-A0A2S6RPF5-F1
#
_cell.length_a   1.000
_cell.length_b   1.000
_cell.length_c   1.000
_cell.angle_alpha   90.00
_cell.angle_beta   90.00
_cell.angle_gamma   90.00
#
_symmetry.space_group_name_H-M   'P 1'
#
loop_
_entity.id
_entity.type
_entity.pdbx_description
1 polymer ?
#
loop_
_entity_poly.entity_id
_entity_poly.type
_entity_poly.pdbx_seq_one_letter_code
_entity_poly.pdbx_strand_id
1 'polypeptide(L)'
;MRRRCDQIFRLRSVICGQEPFLRTGLRSAAMVTKSVVIALALAESHIMPFGAWSASMLNENYRSERWGEDLEESKRRTELRINPEAAGRFMAIVWH
;
A
#
# COMPACT_ATOMS: atom_id res chain seq x y z
N MET A 1 16.57 2.00 21.57
CA MET A 1 15.10 1.78 21.61
C MET A 1 14.29 3.05 21.33
N ARG A 2 14.60 4.21 21.94
CA ARG A 2 13.85 5.49 21.83
C ARG A 2 13.53 5.96 20.39
N ARG A 3 14.49 5.89 19.45
CA ARG A 3 14.29 6.32 18.05
C ARG A 3 13.17 5.60 17.29
N ARG A 4 12.89 4.32 17.58
CA ARG A 4 11.81 3.57 16.89
C ARG A 4 10.42 4.00 17.37
N CYS A 5 10.28 4.32 18.65
CA CYS A 5 9.04 4.87 19.19
C CYS A 5 8.73 6.23 18.55
N ASP A 6 9.73 7.12 18.46
CA ASP A 6 9.55 8.45 17.86
C ASP A 6 9.07 8.38 16.40
N GLN A 7 9.58 7.43 15.62
CA GLN A 7 9.19 7.23 14.22
C GLN A 7 7.73 6.75 14.09
N ILE A 8 7.31 5.77 14.90
CA ILE A 8 5.93 5.29 14.92
C ILE A 8 4.97 6.41 15.33
N PHE A 9 5.34 7.23 16.32
CA PHE A 9 4.53 8.38 16.71
C PHE A 9 4.38 9.41 15.59
N ARG A 10 5.45 9.69 14.82
CA ARG A 10 5.38 10.58 13.65
C ARG A 10 4.50 10.02 12.55
N LEU A 11 4.63 8.73 12.23
CA LEU A 11 3.73 8.08 11.26
C LEU A 11 2.28 8.16 11.71
N ARG A 12 2.03 7.89 12.99
CA ARG A 12 0.69 7.98 13.57
C ARG A 12 0.13 9.41 13.49
N SER A 13 0.93 10.44 13.79
CA SER A 13 0.45 11.83 13.71
C SER A 13 0.10 12.21 12.27
N VAL A 14 0.92 11.81 11.29
CA VAL A 14 0.64 12.08 9.86
C VAL A 14 -0.65 11.40 9.42
N ILE A 15 -0.88 10.14 9.81
CA ILE A 15 -2.09 9.39 9.44
C ILE A 15 -3.33 9.95 10.14
N CYS A 16 -3.24 10.22 11.44
CA CYS A 16 -4.36 10.75 12.22
C CYS A 16 -4.75 12.17 11.83
N GLY A 17 -3.80 12.95 11.30
CA GLY A 17 -4.05 14.31 10.80
C GLY A 17 -4.72 14.39 9.42
N GLN A 18 -4.91 13.27 8.72
CA GLN A 18 -5.60 13.27 7.43
C GLN A 18 -7.13 13.35 7.62
N GLU A 19 -7.78 13.95 6.62
CA GLU A 19 -9.24 13.95 6.52
C GLU A 19 -9.82 12.52 6.49
N PRO A 20 -11.04 12.30 7.02
CA PRO A 20 -11.61 10.96 7.21
C PRO A 20 -11.68 10.11 5.93
N PHE A 21 -11.99 10.73 4.78
CA PHE A 21 -12.04 10.05 3.49
C PHE A 21 -10.64 9.62 3.05
N LEU A 22 -9.66 10.52 3.10
CA LEU A 22 -8.27 10.20 2.77
C LEU A 22 -7.71 9.10 3.68
N ARG A 23 -8.03 9.14 4.98
CA ARG A 23 -7.69 8.06 5.94
C ARG A 23 -8.29 6.71 5.56
N THR A 24 -9.50 6.70 5.00
CA THR A 24 -10.15 5.47 4.50
C THR A 24 -9.40 4.92 3.30
N GLY A 25 -9.01 5.80 2.37
CA GLY A 25 -8.17 5.43 1.22
C GLY A 25 -6.82 4.87 1.64
N LEU A 26 -6.15 5.53 2.59
CA LEU A 26 -4.87 5.10 3.17
C LEU A 26 -4.99 3.72 3.83
N ARG A 27 -6.07 3.46 4.58
CA ARG A 27 -6.31 2.14 5.19
C ARG A 27 -6.45 1.05 4.13
N SER A 28 -7.21 1.29 3.07
CA SER A 28 -7.38 0.35 1.97
C SER A 28 -6.04 0.09 1.26
N ALA A 29 -5.28 1.14 0.94
CA ALA A 29 -3.96 1.00 0.31
C ALA A 29 -2.98 0.23 1.21
N ALA A 30 -2.95 0.50 2.52
CA ALA A 30 -2.06 -0.17 3.47
C ALA A 30 -2.40 -1.66 3.64
N MET A 31 -3.69 -2.02 3.65
CA MET A 31 -4.12 -3.43 3.73
C MET A 31 -3.69 -4.23 2.49
N VAL A 32 -3.82 -3.63 1.32
CA VAL A 32 -3.50 -4.30 0.03
C VAL A 32 -2.00 -4.45 -0.13
N THR A 33 -1.26 -3.36 0.10
CA THR A 33 0.21 -3.35 -0.04
C THR A 33 0.92 -3.97 1.15
N LYS A 34 0.20 -4.25 2.24
CA LYS A 34 0.72 -4.69 3.54
C LYS A 34 1.79 -3.74 4.09
N SER A 35 1.75 -2.47 3.71
CA SER A 35 2.78 -1.48 4.04
C SER A 35 2.18 -0.08 4.16
N VAL A 36 2.33 0.51 5.34
CA VAL A 36 1.90 1.89 5.59
C VAL A 36 2.77 2.90 4.83
N VAL A 37 4.04 2.58 4.60
CA VAL A 37 4.98 3.47 3.89
C VAL A 37 4.63 3.55 2.40
N ILE A 38 4.32 2.40 1.79
CA ILE A 38 3.88 2.36 0.38
C ILE A 38 2.52 3.08 0.23
N ALA A 39 1.61 2.89 1.19
CA ALA A 39 0.32 3.58 1.19
C ALA A 39 0.46 5.11 1.28
N LEU A 40 1.34 5.62 2.15
CA LEU A 40 1.62 7.05 2.26
C LEU A 40 2.27 7.60 0.99
N ALA A 41 3.26 6.89 0.42
CA ALA A 41 3.88 7.28 -0.83
C ALA A 41 2.88 7.32 -2.00
N LEU A 42 1.89 6.42 -2.01
CA LEU A 42 0.81 6.44 -2.99
C LEU A 42 -0.14 7.64 -2.78
N ALA A 43 -0.50 7.94 -1.53
CA ALA A 43 -1.36 9.08 -1.20
C ALA A 43 -0.70 10.42 -1.54
N GLU A 44 0.61 10.55 -1.33
CA GLU A 44 1.39 11.74 -1.68
C GLU A 44 1.80 11.78 -3.18
N SER A 45 1.34 10.82 -4.00
CA SER A 45 1.70 10.69 -5.42
C SER A 45 3.20 10.52 -5.70
N HIS A 46 4.00 10.12 -4.70
CA HIS A 46 5.42 9.78 -4.87
C HIS A 46 5.62 8.51 -5.70
N ILE A 47 4.64 7.61 -5.70
CA ILE A 47 4.62 6.40 -6.52
C ILE A 47 3.25 6.25 -7.19
N MET A 48 3.25 5.76 -8.43
CA MET A 48 2.02 5.42 -9.14
C MET A 48 1.42 4.11 -8.61
N PRO A 49 0.10 3.85 -8.76
CA PRO A 49 -0.54 2.63 -8.29
C PRO A 49 0.12 1.33 -8.75
N PHE A 50 0.59 1.29 -10.01
CA PHE A 50 1.35 0.16 -10.53
C PHE A 50 2.69 -0.05 -9.80
N GLY A 51 3.39 1.04 -9.51
CA GLY A 51 4.64 0.99 -8.74
C GLY A 51 4.41 0.53 -7.29
N ALA A 52 3.33 0.98 -6.66
CA ALA A 52 2.92 0.53 -5.32
C ALA A 52 2.62 -0.98 -5.30
N TRP A 53 1.92 -1.49 -6.31
CA TRP A 53 1.67 -2.92 -6.48
C TRP A 53 2.98 -3.71 -6.63
N SER A 54 3.82 -3.35 -7.59
CA SER A 54 5.09 -4.04 -7.86
C SER A 54 6.00 -4.05 -6.65
N ALA A 55 6.08 -2.94 -5.90
CA ALA A 55 6.86 -2.86 -4.67
C ALA A 55 6.31 -3.80 -3.58
N SER A 56 4.99 -3.90 -3.45
CA SER A 56 4.36 -4.77 -2.45
C SER A 56 4.49 -6.27 -2.75
N MET A 57 4.65 -6.65 -4.01
CA MET A 57 4.75 -8.04 -4.46
C MET A 57 6.18 -8.58 -4.48
N LEU A 58 7.17 -7.81 -4.01
CA LEU A 58 8.59 -8.20 -4.08
C LEU A 58 8.86 -9.59 -3.51
N ASN A 59 8.31 -9.89 -2.33
CA ASN A 59 8.53 -11.16 -1.66
C ASN A 59 7.84 -12.32 -2.40
N GLU A 60 6.58 -12.14 -2.79
CA GLU A 60 5.80 -13.13 -3.54
C GLU A 60 6.43 -13.45 -4.91
N ASN A 61 6.93 -12.44 -5.62
CA ASN A 61 7.63 -12.61 -6.90
C ASN A 61 8.95 -13.38 -6.70
N TYR A 62 9.77 -12.96 -5.73
CA TYR A 62 11.01 -13.65 -5.41
C TYR A 62 10.79 -15.13 -5.05
N ARG A 63 9.73 -15.42 -4.28
CA ARG A 63 9.36 -16.80 -3.94
C ARG A 63 8.99 -17.61 -5.18
N SER A 64 8.17 -17.04 -6.06
CA SER A 64 7.72 -17.71 -7.29
C SER A 64 8.89 -17.99 -8.24
N GLU A 65 9.80 -17.02 -8.39
CA GLU A 65 11.02 -17.17 -9.20
C GLU A 65 11.94 -18.27 -8.66
N ARG A 66 12.02 -18.42 -7.33
CA ARG A 66 12.97 -19.33 -6.70
C ARG A 66 12.45 -20.76 -6.55
N TRP A 67 11.14 -20.94 -6.40
CA TRP A 67 10.53 -22.23 -6.06
C TRP A 67 9.41 -22.67 -7.01
N GLY A 68 9.18 -21.93 -8.09
CA GLY A 68 8.09 -22.17 -9.02
C GLY A 68 6.80 -21.48 -8.58
N GLU A 69 5.88 -21.33 -9.53
CA GLU A 69 4.64 -20.60 -9.32
C GLU A 69 3.57 -21.47 -8.62
N ASP A 70 2.99 -20.93 -7.56
CA ASP A 70 1.75 -21.44 -6.98
C ASP A 70 0.55 -20.87 -7.74
N LEU A 71 -0.21 -21.75 -8.40
CA LEU A 71 -1.35 -21.38 -9.24
C LEU A 71 -2.52 -20.77 -8.46
N GLU A 72 -2.73 -21.16 -7.20
CA GLU A 72 -3.78 -20.57 -6.36
C GLU A 72 -3.37 -19.17 -5.90
N GLU A 73 -2.12 -19.00 -5.48
CA GLU A 73 -1.60 -17.69 -5.13
C GLU A 73 -1.60 -16.74 -6.35
N SER A 74 -1.27 -17.23 -7.55
CA SER A 74 -1.24 -16.45 -8.78
C SER A 74 -2.61 -15.91 -9.18
N LYS A 75 -3.65 -16.75 -9.12
CA LYS A 75 -5.04 -16.32 -9.35
C LYS A 75 -5.45 -15.23 -8.37
N ARG A 76 -5.21 -15.44 -7.08
CA ARG A 76 -5.53 -14.46 -6.03
C ARG A 76 -4.77 -13.14 -6.22
N ARG A 77 -3.50 -13.16 -6.66
CA ARG A 77 -2.72 -11.95 -6.96
C ARG A 77 -3.32 -11.15 -8.11
N THR A 78 -3.78 -11.83 -9.16
CA THR A 78 -4.37 -11.18 -10.33
C THR A 78 -5.62 -10.38 -9.94
N GLU A 79 -6.48 -10.96 -9.08
CA GLU A 79 -7.68 -10.28 -8.58
C GLU A 79 -7.35 -9.08 -7.68
N LEU A 80 -6.32 -9.20 -6.84
CA LEU A 80 -5.93 -8.13 -5.90
C LEU A 80 -5.25 -6.93 -6.57
N ARG A 81 -4.77 -7.07 -7.80
CA ARG A 81 -4.08 -6.00 -8.55
C ARG A 81 -4.97 -4.79 -8.81
N ILE A 82 -6.30 -4.93 -8.80
CA ILE A 82 -7.23 -3.82 -8.97
C ILE A 82 -7.28 -2.88 -7.74
N ASN A 83 -6.86 -3.38 -6.57
CA ASN A 83 -7.07 -2.67 -5.32
C ASN A 83 -6.17 -1.45 -5.10
N PRO A 84 -4.86 -1.44 -5.46
CA PRO A 84 -4.03 -0.24 -5.35
C PRO A 84 -4.48 0.86 -6.31
N GLU A 85 -4.97 0.48 -7.50
CA GLU A 85 -5.50 1.43 -8.47
C GLU A 85 -6.79 2.08 -7.96
N ALA A 86 -7.73 1.28 -7.47
CA ALA A 86 -8.97 1.78 -6.87
C ALA A 86 -8.68 2.69 -5.66
N ALA A 87 -7.74 2.30 -4.79
CA ALA A 87 -7.35 3.10 -3.64
C ALA A 87 -6.68 4.43 -4.04
N GLY A 88 -5.76 4.40 -5.01
CA GLY A 88 -5.11 5.60 -5.53
C GLY A 88 -6.09 6.56 -6.19
N ARG A 89 -6.97 6.06 -7.05
CA ARG A 89 -8.04 6.86 -7.68
C ARG A 89 -8.98 7.48 -6.65
N PHE A 90 -9.42 6.68 -5.68
CA PHE A 90 -10.28 7.17 -4.60
C PHE A 90 -9.61 8.33 -3.85
N MET A 91 -8.35 8.13 -3.40
CA MET A 91 -7.59 9.18 -2.71
C MET A 91 -7.40 10.44 -3.55
N ALA A 92 -7.18 10.32 -4.86
CA ALA A 92 -7.06 11.47 -5.75
C ALA A 92 -8.35 12.28 -5.91
N ILE A 93 -9.52 11.63 -5.84
CA ILE A 93 -10.83 12.30 -5.99
C ILE A 93 -11.31 12.91 -4.67
N VAL A 94 -11.00 12.28 -3.52
CA VAL A 94 -11.37 12.82 -2.20
C VAL A 94 -10.40 13.90 -1.71
N TRP A 95 -9.36 14.19 -2.48
CA TRP A 95 -8.39 15.25 -2.17
C TRP A 95 -8.98 16.62 -2.53
N HIS A 96 -9.74 17.20 -1.60
CA HIS A 96 -10.20 18.59 -1.56
C HIS A 96 -10.17 19.08 -0.11
#